data_AF-A0A0R3T4D0-F1
#
_entry.id   AF-A0A0R3T4D0-F1
#
_cell.length_a   1.000
_cell.length_b   1.000
_cell.length_c   1.000
_cell.angle_alpha   90.00
_cell.angle_beta   90.00
_cell.angle_gamma   90.00
#
_symmetry.space_group_name_H-M   'P 1'
#
loop_
_entity.id
_entity.type
_entity.pdbx_description
1 polymer ?
#
loop_
_entity_poly.entity_id
_entity_poly.type
_entity_poly.pdbx_seq_one_letter_code
_entity_poly.pdbx_strand_id
1 'polypeptide(L)'
;LNHGSGMSILFKTKEPNSLLLYAEPSDVDNHALLIILSNGSIEFQLRSPNSPNLVTLQKRHTCESPYGACSDNTWHHLSFSYNRIRIFYQNDKDFTDLINLVGINNSSKRSEVGREIGDIKYKSISFQTFSVKTKRDMHPGRNSGTVVTFKRPGGYLRSQRGWQTVSTGKISFQVRTLKHNSLILFSSSGWPRGEKKFAMPRDGPIQPVNPVDRLTGNDIFGAEVREGYLVMLLNTGSGINEFSTGSIWRGDQHKSRWFIADGVKHSVEIQLSNGSLSVTLDGNTLNMRPKAKPKYTVLNLNGNLYIGGLPEELRDETPPQAWSARLREDFVGELGSLSIDGEILDLVLESKARWAKGYVQPQDRDTSDFGDICSKTENPCGSGQCIQDSWTEPLCDCIHTNYTGPRCSEKVTMLVFNGFQGIGIRLSHLPKQSEAESLALRLQTYQKNALLFESSSTSSTAPDRFGVEIVDRQLVIFYNLGFETKRYATAEIEANGEWHTLRLLRRSKELKIDVDNVTYNFGM
;
A
#
# COMPACT_ATOMS: atom_id res chain seq x y z
N LEU A 1 28.67 -0.79 -21.49
CA LEU A 1 27.92 0.17 -22.34
C LEU A 1 27.13 1.08 -21.42
N ASN A 2 27.56 2.34 -21.29
CA ASN A 2 27.00 3.34 -20.37
C ASN A 2 25.56 3.71 -20.77
N HIS A 3 24.56 3.18 -20.08
CA HIS A 3 23.22 3.76 -20.09
C HIS A 3 23.22 4.95 -19.13
N GLY A 4 23.71 6.08 -19.64
CA GLY A 4 23.68 7.36 -18.95
C GLY A 4 22.24 7.70 -18.58
N SER A 5 22.06 8.09 -17.32
CA SER A 5 20.87 8.75 -16.81
C SER A 5 20.36 9.75 -17.84
N GLY A 6 19.06 9.79 -18.08
CA GLY A 6 18.40 10.74 -18.96
C GLY A 6 17.02 11.06 -18.38
N MET A 7 16.58 12.30 -18.53
CA MET A 7 15.22 12.69 -18.16
C MET A 7 14.31 12.46 -19.36
N SER A 8 13.06 12.08 -19.14
CA SER A 8 12.05 11.96 -20.19
C SER A 8 10.73 12.53 -19.72
N ILE A 9 10.06 13.32 -20.57
CA ILE A 9 8.72 13.86 -20.34
C ILE A 9 7.79 13.29 -21.40
N LEU A 10 6.68 12.70 -20.97
CA LEU A 10 5.56 12.40 -21.85
C LEU A 10 4.44 13.39 -21.57
N PHE A 11 3.90 14.02 -22.60
CA PHE A 11 2.76 14.93 -22.45
C PHE A 11 1.70 14.69 -23.53
N LYS A 12 0.46 15.01 -23.18
CA LYS A 12 -0.72 14.94 -24.05
C LYS A 12 -1.67 16.06 -23.65
N THR A 13 -1.95 17.00 -24.55
CA THR A 13 -2.79 18.15 -24.23
C THR A 13 -3.58 18.64 -25.45
N LYS A 14 -4.71 19.32 -25.18
CA LYS A 14 -5.47 20.13 -26.14
C LYS A 14 -5.22 21.63 -25.97
N GLU A 15 -4.54 22.03 -24.90
CA GLU A 15 -4.24 23.43 -24.62
C GLU A 15 -3.06 23.89 -25.48
N PRO A 16 -3.24 24.90 -26.34
CA PRO A 16 -2.18 25.38 -27.23
C PRO A 16 -1.11 26.19 -26.47
N ASN A 17 -1.40 26.64 -25.25
CA ASN A 17 -0.50 27.43 -24.42
C ASN A 17 -0.41 26.78 -23.03
N SER A 18 0.75 26.28 -22.64
CA SER A 18 0.93 25.57 -21.35
C SER A 18 2.39 25.51 -20.94
N LEU A 19 2.67 25.44 -19.64
CA LEU A 19 4.02 25.19 -19.12
C LEU A 19 4.26 23.67 -19.06
N LEU A 20 5.24 23.17 -19.80
CA LEU A 20 5.59 21.75 -19.81
C LEU A 20 6.70 21.42 -18.80
N LEU A 21 7.70 22.29 -18.70
CA LEU A 21 8.82 22.12 -17.78
C LEU A 21 9.36 23.48 -17.36
N TYR A 22 9.65 23.61 -16.07
CA TYR A 22 10.50 24.66 -15.54
C TYR A 22 11.59 24.03 -14.69
N ALA A 23 12.84 24.30 -15.05
CA ALA A 23 14.02 23.81 -14.33
C ALA A 23 14.82 25.00 -13.81
N GLU A 24 14.93 25.08 -12.49
CA GLU A 24 15.68 26.13 -11.81
C GLU A 24 17.16 25.76 -11.68
N PRO A 25 18.07 26.70 -11.96
CA PRO A 25 19.49 26.46 -11.86
C PRO A 25 19.92 26.20 -10.41
N SER A 26 20.89 25.31 -10.21
CA SER A 26 21.42 25.02 -8.86
C SER A 26 22.30 26.15 -8.31
N ASP A 27 22.80 27.01 -9.20
CA ASP A 27 23.70 28.13 -8.93
C ASP A 27 23.07 29.43 -9.43
N VAL A 28 23.26 30.53 -8.71
CA VAL A 28 22.59 31.81 -8.97
C VAL A 28 23.09 32.44 -10.27
N ASP A 29 24.25 32.03 -10.77
CA ASP A 29 24.83 32.52 -12.03
C ASP A 29 24.45 31.69 -13.27
N ASN A 30 23.59 30.69 -13.14
CA ASN A 30 23.20 29.80 -14.24
C ASN A 30 21.82 30.14 -14.84
N HIS A 31 21.61 29.77 -16.10
CA HIS A 31 20.37 30.04 -16.83
C HIS A 31 19.24 29.09 -16.40
N ALA A 32 18.02 29.62 -16.25
CA ALA A 32 16.82 28.81 -16.05
C ALA A 32 16.32 28.27 -17.39
N LEU A 33 15.89 27.00 -17.42
CA LEU A 33 15.31 26.37 -18.60
C LEU A 33 13.79 26.31 -18.46
N LEU A 34 13.10 26.85 -19.46
CA LEU A 34 11.66 26.83 -19.57
C LEU A 34 11.26 26.13 -20.87
N ILE A 35 10.34 25.16 -20.77
CA ILE A 35 9.72 24.50 -21.92
C ILE A 35 8.23 24.76 -21.84
N ILE A 36 7.70 25.43 -22.84
CA ILE A 36 6.28 25.78 -22.92
C ILE A 36 5.70 25.29 -24.24
N LEU A 37 4.40 25.07 -24.25
CA LEU A 37 3.62 25.15 -25.48
C LEU A 37 3.23 26.61 -25.68
N SER A 38 3.48 27.14 -26.88
CA SER A 38 3.00 28.45 -27.32
C SER A 38 2.32 28.30 -28.68
N ASN A 39 1.03 28.61 -28.73
CA ASN A 39 0.16 28.46 -29.91
C ASN A 39 0.31 27.08 -30.58
N GLY A 40 0.37 26.02 -29.78
CA GLY A 40 0.47 24.63 -30.24
C GLY A 40 1.87 24.20 -30.68
N SER A 41 2.88 25.06 -30.59
CA SER A 41 4.29 24.70 -30.85
C SER A 41 5.05 24.58 -29.54
N ILE A 42 6.02 23.66 -29.45
CA ILE A 42 6.89 23.57 -28.28
C ILE A 42 7.96 24.67 -28.39
N GLU A 43 8.09 25.48 -27.35
CA GLU A 43 9.14 26.47 -27.23
C GLU A 43 10.07 26.17 -26.06
N PHE A 44 11.36 26.29 -26.34
CA PHE A 44 12.45 26.16 -25.39
C PHE A 44 13.03 27.55 -25.16
N GLN A 45 13.00 28.01 -23.91
CA GLN A 45 13.55 29.30 -23.50
C GLN A 45 14.63 29.08 -22.44
N LEU A 46 15.83 29.63 -22.68
CA LEU A 46 16.83 29.83 -21.62
C LEU A 46 16.72 31.28 -21.16
N ARG A 47 16.64 31.48 -19.84
CA ARG A 47 16.48 32.80 -19.22
C ARG A 47 17.69 33.13 -18.37
N SER A 48 18.14 34.38 -18.47
CA SER A 48 19.31 34.86 -17.73
C SER A 48 19.03 34.92 -16.23
N PRO A 49 19.97 34.51 -15.38
CA PRO A 49 19.83 34.57 -13.93
C PRO A 49 19.61 35.99 -13.39
N ASN A 50 20.30 36.97 -13.97
CA ASN A 50 20.29 38.36 -13.50
C ASN A 50 19.11 39.19 -14.05
N SER A 51 18.31 38.61 -14.94
CA SER A 51 17.15 39.26 -15.55
C SER A 51 16.18 38.18 -16.05
N PRO A 52 15.31 37.63 -15.19
CA PRO A 52 14.44 36.49 -15.53
C PRO A 52 13.38 36.78 -16.60
N ASN A 53 13.23 38.06 -16.99
CA ASN A 53 12.40 38.49 -18.12
C ASN A 53 13.17 38.55 -19.46
N LEU A 54 14.50 38.43 -19.43
CA LEU A 54 15.35 38.41 -20.61
C LEU A 54 15.59 36.96 -21.06
N VAL A 55 15.03 36.61 -22.22
CA VAL A 55 15.23 35.31 -22.86
C VAL A 55 16.54 35.36 -23.65
N THR A 56 17.54 34.59 -23.25
CA THR A 56 18.86 34.55 -23.90
C THR A 56 18.89 33.62 -25.11
N LEU A 57 18.03 32.60 -25.11
CA LEU A 57 17.81 31.72 -26.25
C LEU A 57 16.35 31.30 -26.31
N GLN A 58 15.72 31.42 -27.49
CA GLN A 58 14.39 30.89 -27.76
C GLN A 58 14.43 30.02 -29.01
N LYS A 59 13.92 28.78 -28.91
CA LYS A 59 13.74 27.89 -30.06
C LYS A 59 12.32 27.36 -30.08
N ARG A 60 11.71 27.33 -31.27
CA ARG A 60 10.36 26.80 -31.48
C ARG A 60 10.42 25.53 -32.35
N HIS A 61 9.63 24.53 -31.98
CA HIS A 61 9.39 23.32 -32.76
C HIS A 61 7.90 23.13 -33.00
N THR A 62 7.53 22.96 -34.27
CA THR A 62 6.18 22.67 -34.73
C THR A 62 6.03 21.17 -34.94
N CYS A 63 5.03 20.54 -34.33
CA CYS A 63 4.79 19.11 -34.51
C CYS A 63 4.07 18.82 -35.82
N GLU A 64 4.50 17.78 -36.54
CA GLU A 64 3.77 17.26 -37.68
C GLU A 64 2.58 16.42 -37.23
N SER A 65 1.40 17.04 -37.26
CA SER A 65 0.12 16.47 -36.86
C SER A 65 -0.94 16.79 -37.92
N PRO A 66 -2.04 16.01 -38.07
CA PRO A 66 -3.14 16.38 -38.98
C PRO A 66 -3.70 17.79 -38.74
N TYR A 67 -3.47 18.35 -37.54
CA TYR A 67 -3.91 19.69 -37.12
C TYR A 67 -2.75 20.71 -37.00
N GLY A 68 -1.52 20.34 -37.38
CA GLY A 68 -0.36 21.25 -37.38
C GLY A 68 0.10 21.74 -36.00
N ALA A 69 -0.23 21.03 -34.92
CA ALA A 69 0.08 21.43 -33.54
C ALA A 69 0.43 20.25 -32.63
N CYS A 70 1.30 20.51 -31.65
CA CYS A 70 1.66 19.61 -30.55
C CYS A 70 0.57 19.51 -29.47
N SER A 71 -0.47 20.34 -29.56
CA SER A 71 -1.68 20.29 -28.72
C SER A 71 -2.80 19.48 -29.40
N ASP A 72 -2.44 18.44 -30.14
CA ASP A 72 -3.34 17.60 -30.93
C ASP A 72 -3.98 16.46 -30.15
N ASN A 73 -3.79 16.42 -28.83
CA ASN A 73 -4.26 15.35 -27.96
C ASN A 73 -3.73 13.96 -28.37
N THR A 74 -2.50 13.89 -28.88
CA THR A 74 -1.70 12.65 -29.01
C THR A 74 -0.55 12.65 -28.00
N TRP A 75 0.10 11.51 -27.80
CA TRP A 75 1.22 11.41 -26.87
C TRP A 75 2.50 11.92 -27.53
N HIS A 76 3.17 12.85 -26.86
CA HIS A 76 4.44 13.43 -27.28
C HIS A 76 5.53 13.09 -26.27
N HIS A 77 6.70 12.71 -26.76
CA HIS A 77 7.84 12.31 -25.93
C HIS A 77 9.01 13.28 -26.10
N LEU A 78 9.49 13.84 -25.00
CA LEU A 78 10.70 14.66 -24.92
C LEU A 78 11.75 13.93 -24.09
N SER A 79 12.94 13.71 -24.64
CA SER A 79 14.05 13.04 -23.97
C SER A 79 15.27 13.96 -23.83
N PHE A 80 15.94 13.89 -22.68
CA PHE A 80 17.08 14.74 -22.31
C PHE A 80 18.32 13.91 -21.95
N SER A 81 19.49 14.35 -22.40
CA SER A 81 20.80 13.80 -21.99
C SER A 81 21.56 14.77 -21.08
N TYR A 82 22.05 14.31 -19.92
CA TYR A 82 22.67 15.19 -18.91
C TYR A 82 24.10 15.67 -19.23
N ASN A 83 24.88 14.93 -20.02
CA ASN A 83 26.30 15.28 -20.23
C ASN A 83 26.53 16.43 -21.21
N ARG A 84 25.49 16.83 -21.97
CA ARG A 84 25.31 18.05 -22.78
C ARG A 84 23.82 18.09 -23.06
N ILE A 85 23.07 19.15 -22.71
CA ILE A 85 21.60 19.16 -22.90
C ILE A 85 21.29 18.89 -24.36
N ARG A 86 20.92 17.63 -24.63
CA ARG A 86 20.39 17.17 -25.90
C ARG A 86 18.92 16.87 -25.73
N ILE A 87 18.09 17.57 -26.49
CA ILE A 87 16.65 17.42 -26.45
C ILE A 87 16.22 16.71 -27.73
N PHE A 88 15.61 15.56 -27.55
CA PHE A 88 15.00 14.79 -28.62
C PHE A 88 13.48 14.89 -28.49
N TYR A 89 12.80 15.17 -29.58
CA TYR A 89 11.35 15.05 -29.68
C TYR A 89 10.99 13.81 -30.48
N GLN A 90 10.01 13.04 -29.99
CA GLN A 90 9.49 11.88 -30.67
C GLN A 90 7.96 11.79 -30.54
N ASN A 91 7.32 11.45 -31.65
CA ASN A 91 5.93 10.99 -31.72
C ASN A 91 5.88 9.77 -32.68
N ASP A 92 4.73 9.13 -32.83
CA ASP A 92 4.49 7.95 -33.67
C ASP A 92 4.90 8.13 -35.15
N LYS A 93 5.12 9.38 -35.60
CA LYS A 93 5.47 9.73 -36.99
C LYS A 93 6.79 10.49 -37.17
N ASP A 94 7.36 11.06 -36.12
CA ASP A 94 8.49 11.99 -36.22
C ASP A 94 9.50 11.75 -35.09
N PHE A 95 10.78 11.91 -35.42
CA PHE A 95 11.91 11.90 -34.50
C PHE A 95 12.86 13.03 -34.90
N THR A 96 12.98 14.04 -34.04
CA THR A 96 13.81 15.22 -34.30
C THR A 96 14.80 15.45 -33.17
N ASP A 97 16.10 15.53 -33.51
CA ASP A 97 17.13 16.07 -32.60
C ASP A 97 17.07 17.61 -32.68
N LEU A 98 16.50 18.21 -31.64
CA LEU A 98 16.20 19.63 -31.61
C LEU A 98 17.47 20.51 -31.49
N ILE A 99 18.61 19.95 -31.08
CA ILE A 99 19.89 20.69 -31.10
C ILE A 99 20.45 20.81 -32.51
N ASN A 100 20.30 19.79 -33.35
CA ASN A 100 20.90 19.80 -34.69
C ASN A 100 20.24 20.81 -35.64
N LEU A 101 19.10 21.42 -35.27
CA LEU A 101 18.50 22.58 -35.95
C LEU A 101 19.30 23.90 -35.79
N VAL A 102 20.52 23.82 -35.23
CA VAL A 102 21.55 24.87 -35.19
C VAL A 102 22.63 24.66 -36.28
N GLY A 103 22.52 23.62 -37.10
CA GLY A 103 23.47 23.30 -38.18
C GLY A 103 23.54 24.36 -39.28
N ILE A 104 24.44 25.33 -39.08
CA ILE A 104 25.19 26.13 -40.07
C ILE A 104 24.34 26.82 -41.16
N ASN A 105 24.08 28.11 -40.96
CA ASN A 105 24.03 29.05 -42.08
C ASN A 105 25.01 30.21 -41.85
N ASN A 106 25.85 30.43 -42.85
CA ASN A 106 27.03 31.29 -42.88
C ASN A 106 26.81 32.72 -42.34
N SER A 107 27.63 33.13 -41.37
CA SER A 107 28.81 34.01 -41.56
C SER A 107 29.13 34.78 -40.27
N SER A 108 30.43 34.76 -39.91
CA SER A 108 31.12 35.72 -39.03
C SER A 108 30.62 35.93 -37.58
N LYS A 109 30.41 34.87 -36.78
CA LYS A 109 30.51 34.94 -35.30
C LYS A 109 30.65 33.55 -34.69
N ARG A 110 31.84 32.95 -34.85
CA ARG A 110 32.13 31.56 -34.45
C ARG A 110 32.64 31.40 -33.01
N SER A 111 32.40 32.36 -32.10
CA SER A 111 33.17 32.41 -30.85
C SER A 111 32.42 32.29 -29.52
N GLU A 112 31.09 32.33 -29.44
CA GLU A 112 30.43 32.40 -28.10
C GLU A 112 29.34 31.35 -27.84
N VAL A 113 28.56 30.92 -28.82
CA VAL A 113 27.41 30.04 -28.52
C VAL A 113 27.79 28.57 -28.25
N GLY A 114 28.91 28.09 -28.82
CA GLY A 114 29.38 26.71 -28.64
C GLY A 114 30.01 26.41 -27.28
N ARG A 115 30.23 27.42 -26.44
CA ARG A 115 30.86 27.32 -25.12
C ARG A 115 29.90 27.48 -23.93
N GLU A 116 28.65 27.86 -24.16
CA GLU A 116 27.72 28.29 -23.10
C GLU A 116 26.57 27.31 -22.76
N ILE A 117 26.56 26.09 -23.28
CA ILE A 117 25.72 25.03 -22.68
C ILE A 117 26.64 24.15 -21.82
N GLY A 118 27.10 24.73 -20.72
CA GLY A 118 27.78 24.01 -19.64
C GLY A 118 26.81 23.05 -18.93
N ASP A 119 27.38 22.19 -18.07
CA ASP A 119 26.61 21.24 -17.25
C ASP A 119 25.51 21.97 -16.45
N ILE A 120 24.24 21.79 -16.83
CA ILE A 120 23.12 22.31 -16.05
C ILE A 120 22.87 21.37 -14.87
N LYS A 121 23.37 21.77 -13.70
CA LYS A 121 22.97 21.21 -12.41
C LYS A 121 21.71 21.96 -11.96
N TYR A 122 20.64 21.23 -11.62
CA TYR A 122 19.40 21.81 -11.09
C TYR A 122 19.06 21.15 -9.75
N LYS A 123 18.46 21.92 -8.84
CA LYS A 123 18.10 21.46 -7.48
C LYS A 123 16.70 20.87 -7.39
N SER A 124 15.77 21.32 -8.24
CA SER A 124 14.42 20.78 -8.32
C SER A 124 13.87 20.99 -9.73
N ILE A 125 13.04 20.03 -10.15
CA ILE A 125 12.15 20.19 -11.30
C ILE A 125 10.76 20.28 -10.70
N SER A 126 10.08 21.41 -10.88
CA SER A 126 8.67 21.51 -10.55
C SER A 126 7.84 21.10 -11.77
N PHE A 127 7.10 20.01 -11.63
CA PHE A 127 6.05 19.69 -12.58
C PHE A 127 4.80 20.41 -12.12
N GLN A 128 4.49 21.54 -12.75
CA GLN A 128 3.13 22.04 -12.69
C GLN A 128 2.33 21.23 -13.69
N THR A 129 1.78 20.09 -13.25
CA THR A 129 0.68 19.47 -14.00
C THR A 129 -0.47 20.46 -13.94
N PHE A 130 -0.61 21.29 -14.98
CA PHE A 130 -1.91 21.87 -15.27
C PHE A 130 -2.79 20.68 -15.60
N SER A 131 -3.53 20.21 -14.60
CA SER A 131 -4.75 19.47 -14.84
C SER A 131 -5.56 20.37 -15.75
N VAL A 132 -5.56 20.06 -17.04
CA VAL A 132 -6.54 20.64 -17.96
C VAL A 132 -7.87 20.42 -17.25
N LYS A 133 -8.49 21.52 -16.82
CA LYS A 133 -9.92 21.52 -16.52
C LYS A 133 -10.61 21.33 -17.88
N THR A 134 -10.44 20.14 -18.46
CA THR A 134 -11.54 19.58 -19.18
C THR A 134 -12.58 19.42 -18.08
N LYS A 135 -13.57 20.33 -18.07
CA LYS A 135 -14.91 19.82 -18.26
C LYS A 135 -14.77 18.81 -19.40
N ARG A 136 -14.46 17.56 -19.04
CA ARG A 136 -14.89 16.47 -19.88
C ARG A 136 -16.35 16.80 -20.01
N ASP A 137 -16.82 16.94 -21.24
CA ASP A 137 -18.18 16.56 -21.49
C ASP A 137 -18.29 15.16 -20.89
N MET A 138 -18.71 15.13 -19.62
CA MET A 138 -19.46 14.06 -19.04
C MET A 138 -20.54 13.88 -20.09
N HIS A 139 -20.34 12.90 -20.97
CA HIS A 139 -21.49 12.14 -21.42
C HIS A 139 -22.34 11.94 -20.17
N PRO A 140 -23.62 12.38 -20.15
CA PRO A 140 -24.46 12.35 -18.96
C PRO A 140 -24.75 10.95 -18.40
N GLY A 141 -23.92 9.94 -18.67
CA GLY A 141 -24.16 8.54 -18.35
C GLY A 141 -22.98 7.73 -17.79
N ARG A 142 -21.81 8.30 -17.45
CA ARG A 142 -20.71 7.51 -16.84
C ARG A 142 -19.95 8.22 -15.72
N ASN A 143 -20.70 8.69 -14.72
CA ASN A 143 -20.19 9.05 -13.39
C ASN A 143 -20.46 7.91 -12.39
N SER A 144 -20.33 6.65 -12.81
CA SER A 144 -20.33 5.52 -11.89
C SER A 144 -18.94 5.45 -11.26
N GLY A 145 -18.83 5.70 -9.96
CA GLY A 145 -17.56 5.68 -9.23
C GLY A 145 -16.73 4.46 -9.60
N THR A 146 -15.45 4.67 -9.91
CA THR A 146 -14.53 3.62 -10.36
C THR A 146 -14.46 2.52 -9.31
N VAL A 147 -14.88 1.32 -9.67
CA VAL A 147 -14.80 0.11 -8.82
C VAL A 147 -13.64 -0.75 -9.30
N VAL A 148 -12.87 -1.26 -8.36
CA VAL A 148 -11.82 -2.26 -8.58
C VAL A 148 -12.08 -3.48 -7.72
N THR A 149 -11.69 -4.65 -8.23
CA THR A 149 -11.82 -5.92 -7.54
C THR A 149 -10.44 -6.43 -7.14
N PHE A 150 -10.28 -6.74 -5.86
CA PHE A 150 -9.14 -7.45 -5.29
C PHE A 150 -9.46 -8.93 -5.29
N LYS A 151 -8.82 -9.71 -6.17
CA LYS A 151 -9.20 -11.11 -6.40
C LYS A 151 -8.73 -12.07 -5.33
N ARG A 152 -7.55 -11.80 -4.77
CA ARG A 152 -6.86 -12.63 -3.80
C ARG A 152 -5.91 -11.81 -2.92
N PRO A 153 -5.47 -12.34 -1.77
CA PRO A 153 -4.52 -11.65 -0.91
C PRO A 153 -3.21 -11.29 -1.62
N GLY A 154 -2.51 -10.26 -1.14
CA GLY A 154 -1.30 -9.71 -1.76
C GLY A 154 -1.54 -8.58 -2.76
N GLY A 155 -2.79 -8.27 -3.10
CA GLY A 155 -3.15 -7.11 -3.93
C GLY A 155 -3.15 -5.81 -3.11
N TYR A 156 -2.55 -4.75 -3.64
CA TYR A 156 -2.63 -3.42 -3.03
C TYR A 156 -2.60 -2.32 -4.08
N LEU A 157 -3.32 -1.22 -3.80
CA LEU A 157 -3.19 0.08 -4.45
C LEU A 157 -2.42 1.07 -3.57
N ARG A 158 -1.82 2.10 -4.17
CA ARG A 158 -1.04 3.16 -3.55
C ARG A 158 -1.43 4.48 -4.18
N SER A 159 -1.67 5.51 -3.38
CA SER A 159 -1.91 6.85 -3.86
C SER A 159 -1.14 7.89 -3.05
N GLN A 160 -0.62 8.90 -3.74
CA GLN A 160 -0.02 10.08 -3.12
C GLN A 160 -1.08 11.11 -2.68
N ARG A 161 -2.34 10.92 -3.07
CA ARG A 161 -3.46 11.84 -2.77
C ARG A 161 -4.14 11.55 -1.44
N GLY A 162 -3.45 10.89 -0.50
CA GLY A 162 -3.94 10.62 0.85
C GLY A 162 -3.91 11.85 1.75
N TRP A 163 -4.54 11.75 2.93
CA TRP A 163 -4.32 12.72 4.00
C TRP A 163 -2.81 12.84 4.28
N GLN A 164 -2.34 14.09 4.32
CA GLN A 164 -0.97 14.44 4.67
C GLN A 164 -0.96 15.00 6.10
N THR A 165 -0.71 16.30 6.27
CA THR A 165 -0.94 17.00 7.54
C THR A 165 -2.35 17.59 7.57
N VAL A 166 -3.24 17.01 8.37
CA VAL A 166 -4.64 17.44 8.48
C VAL A 166 -5.13 17.48 9.93
N SER A 167 -5.93 18.49 10.29
CA SER A 167 -6.68 18.54 11.56
C SER A 167 -8.14 18.14 11.39
N THR A 168 -8.63 18.27 10.15
CA THR A 168 -9.94 17.83 9.69
C THR A 168 -9.81 17.20 8.31
N GLY A 169 -10.63 16.21 8.01
CA GLY A 169 -10.61 15.55 6.71
C GLY A 169 -11.78 14.59 6.57
N LYS A 170 -12.08 14.20 5.33
CA LYS A 170 -13.11 13.22 5.01
C LYS A 170 -12.62 12.21 3.98
N ILE A 171 -12.73 10.93 4.30
CA ILE A 171 -12.53 9.81 3.36
C ILE A 171 -13.85 9.09 3.21
N SER A 172 -14.29 8.85 1.99
CA SER A 172 -15.51 8.06 1.72
C SER A 172 -15.23 7.02 0.66
N PHE A 173 -15.80 5.82 0.79
CA PHE A 173 -15.69 4.76 -0.20
C PHE A 173 -16.85 3.78 -0.10
N GLN A 174 -17.01 2.98 -1.14
CA GLN A 174 -17.90 1.83 -1.16
C GLN A 174 -17.08 0.56 -1.05
N VAL A 175 -17.55 -0.38 -0.23
CA VAL A 175 -16.88 -1.66 0.03
C VAL A 175 -17.87 -2.81 -0.10
N ARG A 176 -17.42 -3.94 -0.67
CA ARG A 176 -18.16 -5.19 -0.74
C ARG A 176 -17.19 -6.34 -0.48
N THR A 177 -17.41 -7.16 0.54
CA THR A 177 -16.50 -8.27 0.87
C THR A 177 -17.21 -9.37 1.65
N LEU A 178 -16.70 -10.60 1.56
CA LEU A 178 -17.04 -11.72 2.45
C LEU A 178 -15.94 -11.98 3.49
N LYS A 179 -14.83 -11.25 3.40
CA LYS A 179 -13.62 -11.57 4.14
C LYS A 179 -13.73 -11.01 5.56
N HIS A 180 -13.76 -11.89 6.54
CA HIS A 180 -13.94 -11.51 7.94
C HIS A 180 -12.75 -10.74 8.55
N ASN A 181 -11.53 -10.89 8.02
CA ASN A 181 -10.36 -10.16 8.51
C ASN A 181 -9.56 -9.60 7.34
N SER A 182 -9.42 -8.28 7.21
CA SER A 182 -8.63 -7.72 6.10
C SER A 182 -8.25 -6.26 6.29
N LEU A 183 -7.09 -5.86 5.77
CA LEU A 183 -6.67 -4.46 5.71
C LEU A 183 -7.35 -3.72 4.54
N ILE A 184 -8.12 -2.66 4.81
CA ILE A 184 -8.77 -1.86 3.77
C ILE A 184 -7.93 -0.63 3.40
N LEU A 185 -7.55 0.19 4.37
CA LEU A 185 -6.74 1.40 4.15
C LEU A 185 -5.63 1.45 5.18
N PHE A 186 -4.46 1.95 4.78
CA PHE A 186 -3.38 2.24 5.69
C PHE A 186 -2.53 3.41 5.21
N SER A 187 -2.20 4.31 6.11
CA SER A 187 -1.20 5.35 5.90
C SER A 187 -0.44 5.57 7.19
N SER A 188 0.84 5.94 7.08
CA SER A 188 1.67 6.28 8.22
C SER A 188 2.60 7.44 7.87
N SER A 189 3.15 8.06 8.90
CA SER A 189 4.26 9.02 8.79
C SER A 189 5.55 8.42 8.24
N GLY A 190 5.66 7.08 8.20
CA GLY A 190 6.84 6.35 7.75
C GLY A 190 6.87 6.12 6.23
N TRP A 191 8.07 6.23 5.66
CA TRP A 191 8.33 5.85 4.27
C TRP A 191 8.90 4.42 4.17
N PRO A 192 8.62 3.66 3.09
CA PRO A 192 9.32 2.39 2.82
C PRO A 192 10.83 2.60 2.85
N ARG A 193 11.61 1.66 3.41
CA ARG A 193 13.07 1.81 3.54
C ARG A 193 13.79 2.07 2.22
N GLY A 194 13.27 1.54 1.11
CA GLY A 194 13.78 1.81 -0.24
C GLY A 194 13.57 3.25 -0.71
N GLU A 195 12.50 3.90 -0.25
CA GLU A 195 12.13 5.28 -0.60
C GLU A 195 12.69 6.31 0.39
N LYS A 196 12.96 5.90 1.64
CA LYS A 196 13.64 6.74 2.67
C LYS A 196 14.96 7.31 2.15
N LYS A 197 15.72 6.58 1.31
CA LYS A 197 17.00 7.06 0.74
C LYS A 197 16.83 8.21 -0.26
N PHE A 198 15.72 8.23 -0.99
CA PHE A 198 15.44 9.28 -1.98
C PHE A 198 14.79 10.50 -1.32
N ALA A 199 13.99 10.29 -0.26
CA ALA A 199 13.39 11.36 0.52
C ALA A 199 14.36 12.00 1.54
N MET A 200 15.38 11.26 2.02
CA MET A 200 16.40 11.73 2.97
C MET A 200 17.82 11.25 2.57
N PRO A 201 18.54 11.98 1.71
CA PRO A 201 19.92 11.66 1.34
C PRO A 201 20.88 11.82 2.53
N ARG A 202 21.80 10.87 2.74
CA ARG A 202 22.77 10.90 3.87
C ARG A 202 23.95 11.87 3.68
N ASP A 203 24.28 12.27 2.46
CA ASP A 203 25.56 12.91 2.14
C ASP A 203 25.46 14.36 1.63
N GLY A 204 24.51 15.16 2.13
CA GLY A 204 24.39 16.58 1.78
C GLY A 204 23.85 17.45 2.91
N PRO A 205 24.09 18.77 2.90
CA PRO A 205 23.49 19.68 3.87
C PRO A 205 21.97 19.60 3.75
N ILE A 206 21.32 19.14 4.82
CA ILE A 206 19.89 18.87 4.90
C ILE A 206 19.14 20.20 4.83
N GLN A 207 18.71 20.62 3.64
CA GLN A 207 17.74 21.71 3.48
C GLN A 207 16.32 21.10 3.46
N PRO A 208 15.48 21.36 4.47
CA PRO A 208 14.12 20.82 4.51
C PRO A 208 13.28 21.47 3.41
N VAL A 209 12.65 20.67 2.56
CA VAL A 209 11.65 21.14 1.57
C VAL A 209 10.42 21.69 2.30
N ASN A 210 10.18 21.28 3.54
CA ASN A 210 9.26 21.90 4.48
C ASN A 210 9.74 21.65 5.92
N PRO A 211 9.74 22.62 6.86
CA PRO A 211 10.08 22.36 8.27
C PRO A 211 9.21 21.28 8.94
N VAL A 212 8.03 20.99 8.37
CA VAL A 212 7.07 19.97 8.80
C VAL A 212 7.49 18.54 8.38
N ASP A 213 8.30 18.38 7.33
CA ASP A 213 8.77 17.08 6.82
C ASP A 213 9.81 16.41 7.73
N ARG A 214 10.29 17.12 8.75
CA ARG A 214 11.22 16.61 9.78
C ARG A 214 10.51 15.94 10.95
N LEU A 215 9.18 15.94 11.00
CA LEU A 215 8.47 15.25 12.06
C LEU A 215 8.58 13.74 11.84
N THR A 216 9.54 13.15 12.54
CA THR A 216 9.59 11.74 12.91
C THR A 216 8.39 11.43 13.80
N GLY A 217 7.19 11.44 13.21
CA GLY A 217 5.96 11.01 13.85
C GLY A 217 5.87 9.49 13.88
N ASN A 218 5.03 8.96 14.76
CA ASN A 218 4.52 7.59 14.68
C ASN A 218 3.03 7.62 14.33
N ASP A 219 2.62 8.67 13.64
CA ASP A 219 1.25 8.93 13.25
C ASP A 219 0.81 7.89 12.23
N ILE A 220 -0.41 7.38 12.43
CA ILE A 220 -1.02 6.37 11.57
C ILE A 220 -2.49 6.67 11.39
N PHE A 221 -2.98 6.22 10.24
CA PHE A 221 -4.40 6.00 9.99
C PHE A 221 -4.56 4.62 9.37
N GLY A 222 -5.43 3.79 9.94
CA GLY A 222 -5.75 2.48 9.42
C GLY A 222 -7.25 2.24 9.45
N ALA A 223 -7.76 1.55 8.43
CA ALA A 223 -9.09 0.98 8.38
C ALA A 223 -8.96 -0.50 8.03
N GLU A 224 -9.51 -1.38 8.87
CA GLU A 224 -9.46 -2.82 8.67
C GLU A 224 -10.77 -3.49 9.08
N VAL A 225 -11.00 -4.69 8.56
CA VAL A 225 -12.08 -5.59 8.97
C VAL A 225 -11.51 -6.53 10.02
N ARG A 226 -12.18 -6.67 11.16
CA ARG A 226 -11.90 -7.68 12.17
C ARG A 226 -13.18 -8.42 12.50
N GLU A 227 -13.15 -9.74 12.31
CA GLU A 227 -14.31 -10.62 12.50
C GLU A 227 -15.59 -10.16 11.77
N GLY A 228 -15.41 -9.48 10.64
CA GLY A 228 -16.47 -8.92 9.79
C GLY A 228 -16.93 -7.51 10.17
N TYR A 229 -16.34 -6.88 11.19
CA TYR A 229 -16.63 -5.51 11.62
C TYR A 229 -15.54 -4.53 11.23
N LEU A 230 -15.92 -3.29 10.96
CA LEU A 230 -14.98 -2.22 10.65
C LEU A 230 -14.29 -1.71 11.91
N VAL A 231 -12.96 -1.65 11.85
CA VAL A 231 -12.10 -1.16 12.93
C VAL A 231 -11.16 -0.10 12.37
N MET A 232 -11.09 1.04 13.05
CA MET A 232 -10.19 2.14 12.70
C MET A 232 -9.05 2.23 13.73
N LEU A 233 -7.86 2.56 13.22
CA LEU A 233 -6.68 2.85 14.01
C LEU A 233 -6.26 4.29 13.75
N LEU A 234 -6.12 5.07 14.81
CA LEU A 234 -5.66 6.45 14.72
C LEU A 234 -4.56 6.70 15.74
N ASN A 235 -3.40 7.19 15.29
CA ASN A 235 -2.39 7.79 16.14
C ASN A 235 -2.06 9.18 15.60
N THR A 236 -2.24 10.19 16.44
CA THR A 236 -1.86 11.60 16.18
C THR A 236 -0.63 12.01 17.00
N GLY A 237 0.12 11.02 17.52
CA GLY A 237 1.29 11.23 18.39
C GLY A 237 1.00 11.07 19.89
N SER A 238 -0.25 10.78 20.28
CA SER A 238 -0.65 10.55 21.68
C SER A 238 -0.85 9.07 22.04
N GLY A 239 -0.39 8.17 21.17
CA GLY A 239 -0.67 6.73 21.26
C GLY A 239 -1.82 6.31 20.34
N ILE A 240 -1.93 5.01 20.11
CA ILE A 240 -2.91 4.44 19.17
C ILE A 240 -4.27 4.35 19.84
N ASN A 241 -5.25 5.01 19.24
CA ASN A 241 -6.67 4.83 19.52
C ASN A 241 -7.24 3.80 18.55
N GLU A 242 -7.86 2.77 19.11
CA GLU A 242 -8.63 1.79 18.36
C GLU A 242 -10.12 2.13 18.49
N PHE A 243 -10.79 2.19 17.36
CA PHE A 243 -12.22 2.44 17.26
C PHE A 243 -12.89 1.26 16.56
N SER A 244 -13.73 0.54 17.28
CA SER A 244 -14.57 -0.49 16.69
C SER A 244 -15.99 0.02 16.48
N THR A 245 -16.57 -0.26 15.32
CA THR A 245 -17.95 0.11 15.00
C THR A 245 -19.00 -0.79 15.67
N GLY A 246 -18.60 -1.94 16.19
CA GLY A 246 -19.44 -2.83 16.99
C GLY A 246 -18.69 -3.51 18.13
N SER A 247 -19.39 -4.30 18.93
CA SER A 247 -18.74 -5.31 19.75
C SER A 247 -18.06 -6.30 18.81
N ILE A 248 -16.73 -6.21 18.63
CA ILE A 248 -15.93 -7.26 17.99
C ILE A 248 -16.24 -8.54 18.78
N TRP A 249 -16.79 -9.54 18.11
CA TRP A 249 -17.82 -10.40 18.66
C TRP A 249 -17.37 -11.22 19.87
N ARG A 250 -18.13 -11.11 20.97
CA ARG A 250 -18.28 -12.16 21.98
C ARG A 250 -19.71 -12.19 22.52
N GLY A 251 -20.61 -12.87 21.80
CA GLY A 251 -21.72 -13.55 22.48
C GLY A 251 -23.16 -13.07 22.26
N ASP A 252 -23.50 -12.24 21.28
CA ASP A 252 -24.93 -12.05 20.89
C ASP A 252 -25.15 -12.63 19.50
N GLN A 253 -26.06 -13.60 19.33
CA GLN A 253 -26.25 -14.40 18.12
C GLN A 253 -26.68 -13.62 16.86
N HIS A 254 -26.86 -12.30 16.92
CA HIS A 254 -27.32 -11.47 15.82
C HIS A 254 -26.25 -10.48 15.35
N LYS A 255 -25.91 -10.54 14.05
CA LYS A 255 -24.99 -9.57 13.42
C LYS A 255 -25.60 -8.17 13.54
N SER A 256 -24.90 -7.25 14.19
CA SER A 256 -25.34 -5.84 14.24
C SER A 256 -25.21 -5.17 12.87
N ARG A 257 -25.86 -4.02 12.68
CA ARG A 257 -25.81 -3.18 11.46
C ARG A 257 -24.42 -2.69 11.04
N TRP A 258 -23.37 -2.97 11.84
CA TRP A 258 -21.99 -2.58 11.57
C TRP A 258 -21.14 -3.71 10.98
N PHE A 259 -21.73 -4.88 10.77
CA PHE A 259 -21.11 -5.99 10.05
C PHE A 259 -21.07 -5.67 8.55
N ILE A 260 -19.90 -5.85 7.92
CA ILE A 260 -19.65 -5.50 6.50
C ILE A 260 -19.15 -6.67 5.65
N ALA A 261 -18.89 -7.83 6.27
CA ALA A 261 -18.41 -9.04 5.59
C ALA A 261 -19.57 -9.95 5.17
N ASP A 262 -20.65 -9.38 4.62
CA ASP A 262 -21.86 -10.11 4.21
C ASP A 262 -22.00 -10.26 2.69
N GLY A 263 -21.00 -9.81 1.93
CA GLY A 263 -21.01 -9.82 0.47
C GLY A 263 -21.95 -8.78 -0.15
N VAL A 264 -22.54 -7.87 0.63
CA VAL A 264 -23.35 -6.74 0.18
C VAL A 264 -22.50 -5.48 0.12
N LYS A 265 -22.93 -4.51 -0.70
CA LYS A 265 -22.22 -3.26 -0.90
C LYS A 265 -22.60 -2.28 0.21
N HIS A 266 -21.60 -1.82 0.95
CA HIS A 266 -21.73 -0.81 2.00
C HIS A 266 -21.09 0.51 1.58
N SER A 267 -21.65 1.61 2.08
CA SER A 267 -21.11 2.97 1.95
C SER A 267 -20.47 3.40 3.27
N VAL A 268 -19.18 3.70 3.24
CA VAL A 268 -18.40 4.13 4.40
C VAL A 268 -17.96 5.57 4.21
N GLU A 269 -18.16 6.38 5.24
CA GLU A 269 -17.61 7.74 5.35
C GLU A 269 -16.87 7.86 6.69
N ILE A 270 -15.67 8.41 6.64
CA ILE A 270 -14.76 8.59 7.78
C ILE A 270 -14.42 10.07 7.82
N GLN A 271 -14.81 10.72 8.90
CA GLN A 271 -14.52 12.12 9.13
C GLN A 271 -13.56 12.25 10.32
N LEU A 272 -12.38 12.82 10.05
CA LEU A 272 -11.46 13.25 11.09
C LEU A 272 -11.83 14.67 11.51
N SER A 273 -11.90 14.91 12.83
CA SER A 273 -12.05 16.23 13.40
C SER A 273 -11.33 16.30 14.74
N ASN A 274 -10.29 17.14 14.82
CA ASN A 274 -9.54 17.43 16.04
C ASN A 274 -9.06 16.17 16.78
N GLY A 275 -8.43 15.25 16.05
CA GLY A 275 -7.90 13.99 16.61
C GLY A 275 -8.96 12.95 16.99
N SER A 276 -10.21 13.15 16.59
CA SER A 276 -11.30 12.20 16.78
C SER A 276 -11.90 11.80 15.43
N LEU A 277 -12.30 10.54 15.30
CA LEU A 277 -12.99 10.03 14.11
C LEU A 277 -14.50 9.98 14.35
N SER A 278 -15.26 10.32 13.32
CA SER A 278 -16.66 9.98 13.15
C SER A 278 -16.77 9.06 11.93
N VAL A 279 -17.41 7.91 12.08
CA VAL A 279 -17.60 6.94 11.00
C VAL A 279 -19.07 6.77 10.74
N THR A 280 -19.47 6.96 9.49
CA THR A 280 -20.82 6.73 8.99
C THR A 280 -20.81 5.49 8.09
N LEU A 281 -21.54 4.45 8.47
CA LEU A 281 -21.76 3.25 7.67
C LEU A 281 -23.24 3.17 7.29
N ASP A 282 -23.53 3.16 5.99
CA ASP A 282 -24.90 3.07 5.46
C ASP A 282 -25.88 4.05 6.12
N GLY A 283 -25.41 5.29 6.31
CA GLY A 283 -26.17 6.38 6.94
C GLY A 283 -26.18 6.38 8.47
N ASN A 284 -25.61 5.37 9.12
CA ASN A 284 -25.52 5.28 10.58
C ASN A 284 -24.17 5.81 11.06
N THR A 285 -24.17 6.83 11.91
CA THR A 285 -22.94 7.48 12.38
C THR A 285 -22.56 7.05 13.80
N LEU A 286 -21.29 6.77 14.02
CA LEU A 286 -20.70 6.51 15.33
C LEU A 286 -19.41 7.32 15.51
N ASN A 287 -19.29 7.98 16.65
CA ASN A 287 -18.11 8.75 17.01
C ASN A 287 -17.14 7.90 17.82
N MET A 288 -15.85 8.05 17.54
CA MET A 288 -14.78 7.45 18.34
C MET A 288 -14.80 8.00 19.76
N ARG A 289 -14.72 7.07 20.72
CA ARG A 289 -14.53 7.36 22.14
C ARG A 289 -13.08 7.00 22.50
N PRO A 290 -12.11 7.90 22.30
CA PRO A 290 -10.71 7.58 22.58
C PRO A 290 -10.53 7.28 24.08
N LYS A 291 -9.64 6.34 24.42
CA LYS A 291 -9.39 5.91 25.81
C LYS A 291 -8.88 7.07 26.69
N ALA A 292 -8.15 7.99 26.07
CA ALA A 292 -7.67 9.22 26.67
C ALA A 292 -7.89 10.38 25.68
N LYS A 293 -8.09 11.59 26.20
CA LYS A 293 -8.17 12.77 25.35
C LYS A 293 -6.83 12.95 24.60
N PRO A 294 -6.81 13.01 23.26
CA PRO A 294 -5.57 13.18 22.53
C PRO A 294 -4.96 14.55 22.85
N LYS A 295 -3.66 14.55 23.19
CA LYS A 295 -2.89 15.77 23.46
C LYS A 295 -2.55 16.50 22.15
N TYR A 296 -2.29 15.72 21.11
CA TYR A 296 -2.03 16.16 19.75
C TYR A 296 -3.22 15.79 18.87
N THR A 297 -3.78 16.75 18.14
CA THR A 297 -5.01 16.58 17.37
C THR A 297 -4.79 16.63 15.85
N VAL A 298 -3.63 17.12 15.43
CA VAL A 298 -3.21 17.13 14.03
C VAL A 298 -2.65 15.75 13.69
N LEU A 299 -3.12 15.18 12.60
CA LEU A 299 -2.62 13.94 12.03
C LEU A 299 -1.59 14.29 10.95
N ASN A 300 -0.37 13.75 11.06
CA ASN A 300 0.70 14.00 10.10
C ASN A 300 1.16 12.72 9.40
N LEU A 301 0.64 12.47 8.20
CA LEU A 301 0.91 11.27 7.41
C LEU A 301 1.71 11.63 6.16
N ASN A 302 3.04 11.62 6.25
CA ASN A 302 3.88 11.90 5.08
C ASN A 302 3.95 10.73 4.08
N GLY A 303 3.50 9.52 4.45
CA GLY A 303 3.50 8.36 3.59
C GLY A 303 2.38 8.36 2.54
N ASN A 304 2.40 7.33 1.68
CA ASN A 304 1.31 7.11 0.73
C ASN A 304 0.10 6.49 1.43
N LEU A 305 -1.09 6.70 0.86
CA LEU A 305 -2.27 5.91 1.18
C LEU A 305 -2.19 4.57 0.47
N TYR A 306 -2.15 3.49 1.23
CA TYR A 306 -2.28 2.12 0.74
C TYR A 306 -3.72 1.64 0.85
N ILE A 307 -4.17 0.91 -0.16
CA ILE A 307 -5.56 0.46 -0.32
C ILE A 307 -5.55 -1.05 -0.57
N GLY A 308 -6.25 -1.80 0.26
CA GLY A 308 -6.48 -3.24 0.16
C GLY A 308 -5.31 -4.13 0.62
N GLY A 309 -4.12 -3.58 0.87
CA GLY A 309 -2.98 -4.36 1.32
C GLY A 309 -1.73 -3.52 1.49
N LEU A 310 -0.63 -4.16 1.88
CA LEU A 310 0.67 -3.49 2.06
C LEU A 310 1.81 -4.26 1.39
N PRO A 311 2.84 -3.54 0.90
CA PRO A 311 4.10 -4.17 0.54
C PRO A 311 4.78 -4.76 1.78
N GLU A 312 5.59 -5.79 1.55
CA GLU A 312 6.18 -6.62 2.60
C GLU A 312 6.99 -5.79 3.61
N GLU A 313 7.77 -4.85 3.09
CA GLU A 313 8.71 -4.05 3.84
C GLU A 313 8.01 -3.12 4.84
N LEU A 314 6.74 -2.78 4.59
CA LEU A 314 5.95 -1.92 5.46
C LEU A 314 5.23 -2.66 6.58
N ARG A 315 4.95 -3.96 6.41
CA ARG A 315 4.25 -4.75 7.43
C ARG A 315 5.01 -4.82 8.75
N ASP A 316 6.33 -4.88 8.67
CA ASP A 316 7.19 -4.86 9.84
C ASP A 316 7.20 -3.49 10.55
N GLU A 317 6.89 -2.41 9.84
CA GLU A 317 6.81 -1.04 10.37
C GLU A 317 5.41 -0.68 10.89
N THR A 318 4.39 -1.51 10.65
CA THR A 318 3.06 -1.28 11.22
C THR A 318 3.03 -1.59 12.72
N PRO A 319 2.23 -0.85 13.50
CA PRO A 319 2.13 -1.10 14.93
C PRO A 319 1.47 -2.45 15.23
N PRO A 320 1.70 -3.03 16.43
CA PRO A 320 1.11 -4.31 16.85
C PRO A 320 -0.42 -4.35 16.75
N GLN A 321 -1.09 -3.22 16.93
CA GLN A 321 -2.54 -3.06 16.85
C GLN A 321 -3.06 -3.20 15.42
N ALA A 322 -2.25 -3.04 14.37
CA ALA A 322 -2.67 -3.23 12.99
C ALA A 322 -2.69 -4.72 12.62
N TRP A 323 -3.64 -5.47 13.18
CA TRP A 323 -3.66 -6.93 13.13
C TRP A 323 -3.63 -7.45 11.70
N SER A 324 -4.47 -6.92 10.81
CA SER A 324 -4.56 -7.42 9.44
C SER A 324 -3.25 -7.22 8.68
N ALA A 325 -2.59 -6.08 8.89
CA ALA A 325 -1.28 -5.81 8.29
C ALA A 325 -0.22 -6.82 8.73
N ARG A 326 -0.14 -7.10 10.05
CA ARG A 326 0.83 -8.01 10.67
C ARG A 326 0.57 -9.48 10.34
N LEU A 327 -0.70 -9.86 10.22
CA LEU A 327 -1.15 -11.21 9.88
C LEU A 327 -1.19 -11.48 8.36
N ARG A 328 -0.86 -10.48 7.52
CA ARG A 328 -0.93 -10.59 6.05
C ARG A 328 -2.35 -10.83 5.53
N GLU A 329 -3.33 -10.35 6.28
CA GLU A 329 -4.73 -10.43 5.91
C GLU A 329 -5.05 -9.26 4.99
N ASP A 330 -4.74 -9.42 3.71
CA ASP A 330 -5.06 -8.43 2.69
C ASP A 330 -6.53 -8.51 2.28
N PHE A 331 -7.04 -7.39 1.77
CA PHE A 331 -8.40 -7.27 1.28
C PHE A 331 -8.64 -8.11 0.04
N VAL A 332 -9.80 -8.75 0.05
CA VAL A 332 -10.38 -9.47 -1.08
C VAL A 332 -11.83 -9.02 -1.15
N GLY A 333 -12.25 -8.54 -2.31
CA GLY A 333 -13.55 -7.89 -2.46
C GLY A 333 -13.52 -6.76 -3.47
N GLU A 334 -14.51 -5.87 -3.39
CA GLU A 334 -14.61 -4.68 -4.23
C GLU A 334 -14.46 -3.42 -3.40
N LEU A 335 -13.67 -2.48 -3.95
CA LEU A 335 -13.60 -1.12 -3.46
C LEU A 335 -13.93 -0.17 -4.60
N GLY A 336 -14.74 0.84 -4.31
CA GLY A 336 -15.13 1.81 -5.32
C GLY A 336 -15.45 3.17 -4.73
N SER A 337 -15.59 4.16 -5.61
CA SER A 337 -16.02 5.50 -5.22
C SER A 337 -15.16 6.11 -4.10
N LEU A 338 -13.87 5.76 -4.03
CA LEU A 338 -12.97 6.29 -3.02
C LEU A 338 -12.75 7.78 -3.28
N SER A 339 -13.11 8.60 -2.30
CA SER A 339 -12.93 10.04 -2.32
C SER A 339 -12.18 10.48 -1.07
N ILE A 340 -11.26 11.42 -1.25
CA ILE A 340 -10.43 12.00 -0.20
C ILE A 340 -10.64 13.51 -0.27
N ASP A 341 -11.21 14.06 0.80
CA ASP A 341 -11.55 15.48 0.94
C ASP A 341 -12.39 16.04 -0.22
N GLY A 342 -13.28 15.22 -0.77
CA GLY A 342 -14.18 15.57 -1.89
C GLY A 342 -13.63 15.26 -3.28
N GLU A 343 -12.34 14.94 -3.39
CA GLU A 343 -11.71 14.55 -4.66
C GLU A 343 -11.83 13.04 -4.86
N ILE A 344 -12.39 12.61 -5.99
CA ILE A 344 -12.53 11.19 -6.31
C ILE A 344 -11.19 10.66 -6.84
N LEU A 345 -10.72 9.54 -6.26
CA LEU A 345 -9.54 8.83 -6.72
C LEU A 345 -9.91 7.82 -7.83
N ASP A 346 -9.23 7.91 -8.97
CA ASP A 346 -9.40 6.97 -10.08
C ASP A 346 -8.69 5.64 -9.78
N LEU A 347 -9.39 4.73 -9.11
CA LEU A 347 -8.85 3.43 -8.73
C LEU A 347 -8.46 2.56 -9.94
N VAL A 348 -9.12 2.75 -11.08
CA VAL A 348 -8.80 2.03 -12.31
C VAL A 348 -7.44 2.48 -12.84
N LEU A 349 -7.16 3.79 -12.81
CA LEU A 349 -5.84 4.30 -13.16
C LEU A 349 -4.76 3.78 -12.20
N GLU A 350 -5.02 3.80 -10.89
CA GLU A 350 -4.07 3.30 -9.90
C GLU A 350 -3.79 1.79 -10.08
N SER A 351 -4.78 1.00 -10.48
CA SER A 351 -4.60 -0.43 -10.76
C SER A 351 -3.70 -0.74 -11.96
N LYS A 352 -3.52 0.22 -12.88
CA LYS A 352 -2.66 0.09 -14.06
C LYS A 352 -1.23 0.57 -13.81
N ALA A 353 -0.97 1.17 -12.65
CA ALA A 353 0.35 1.66 -12.33
C ALA A 353 1.33 0.50 -12.13
N ARG A 354 2.62 0.72 -12.47
CA ARG A 354 3.66 -0.33 -12.40
C ARG A 354 3.85 -0.96 -11.02
N TRP A 355 3.42 -0.26 -9.97
CA TRP A 355 3.55 -0.71 -8.59
C TRP A 355 2.36 -1.55 -8.12
N ALA A 356 1.23 -1.55 -8.84
CA ALA A 356 0.07 -2.37 -8.53
C ALA A 356 0.39 -3.84 -8.78
N LYS A 357 0.11 -4.70 -7.79
CA LYS A 357 0.24 -6.16 -7.96
C LYS A 357 -0.92 -6.65 -8.81
N GLY A 358 -0.65 -7.62 -9.70
CA GLY A 358 -1.60 -8.15 -10.70
C GLY A 358 -2.86 -8.87 -10.15
N TYR A 359 -3.18 -8.70 -8.87
CA TYR A 359 -4.36 -9.24 -8.21
C TYR A 359 -5.49 -8.22 -8.08
N VAL A 360 -5.26 -6.97 -8.53
CA VAL A 360 -6.27 -5.92 -8.61
C VAL A 360 -6.65 -5.72 -10.06
N GLN A 361 -7.95 -5.71 -10.36
CA GLN A 361 -8.44 -5.45 -11.71
C GLN A 361 -9.57 -4.40 -11.71
N PRO A 362 -9.68 -3.61 -12.79
CA PRO A 362 -10.91 -2.87 -13.07
C PRO A 362 -12.09 -3.85 -13.17
N GLN A 363 -13.26 -3.41 -12.72
CA GLN A 363 -14.48 -4.18 -12.88
C GLN A 363 -14.91 -4.16 -14.36
N ASP A 364 -14.73 -5.28 -15.07
CA ASP A 364 -15.05 -5.43 -16.50
C ASP A 364 -16.23 -6.39 -16.77
N ARG A 365 -16.89 -6.94 -15.74
CA ARG A 365 -18.01 -7.91 -15.92
C ARG A 365 -19.14 -7.72 -14.90
N ASP A 366 -20.33 -8.13 -15.33
CA ASP A 366 -21.55 -8.21 -14.53
C ASP A 366 -21.28 -8.91 -13.18
N THR A 367 -21.63 -8.23 -12.11
CA THR A 367 -21.32 -8.60 -10.72
C THR A 367 -22.26 -9.65 -10.14
N SER A 368 -23.14 -10.20 -11.00
CA SER A 368 -24.20 -11.15 -10.68
C SER A 368 -23.70 -12.58 -10.48
N ASP A 369 -22.48 -12.90 -10.94
CA ASP A 369 -21.86 -14.23 -10.80
C ASP A 369 -20.82 -14.32 -9.66
N PHE A 370 -20.71 -13.28 -8.81
CA PHE A 370 -19.95 -13.38 -7.55
C PHE A 370 -20.78 -14.18 -6.53
N GLY A 371 -20.77 -15.49 -6.71
CA GLY A 371 -21.26 -16.47 -5.75
C GLY A 371 -20.11 -17.33 -5.27
N ASP A 372 -20.23 -17.84 -4.05
CA ASP A 372 -19.26 -18.74 -3.41
C ASP A 372 -18.76 -19.80 -4.41
N ILE A 373 -17.53 -19.64 -4.88
CA ILE A 373 -16.91 -20.53 -5.89
C ILE A 373 -16.83 -21.95 -5.34
N CYS A 374 -16.84 -22.09 -4.02
CA CYS A 374 -16.83 -23.36 -3.31
C CYS A 374 -18.18 -24.09 -3.34
N SER A 375 -19.27 -23.41 -3.67
CA SER A 375 -20.61 -24.00 -3.82
C SER A 375 -20.86 -24.62 -5.21
N LYS A 376 -19.85 -24.64 -6.08
CA LYS A 376 -19.91 -25.31 -7.40
C LYS A 376 -19.74 -26.84 -7.27
N THR A 377 -20.17 -27.60 -8.28
CA THR A 377 -20.28 -29.08 -8.25
C THR A 377 -18.95 -29.83 -8.01
N GLU A 378 -17.80 -29.19 -8.27
CA GLU A 378 -16.46 -29.76 -8.03
C GLU A 378 -15.63 -28.83 -7.12
N ASN A 379 -14.96 -29.40 -6.11
CA ASN A 379 -14.08 -28.67 -5.20
C ASN A 379 -12.81 -28.19 -5.93
N PRO A 380 -12.56 -26.88 -6.06
CA PRO A 380 -11.42 -26.34 -6.80
C PRO A 380 -10.08 -26.46 -6.06
N CYS A 381 -10.09 -26.91 -4.79
CA CYS A 381 -8.93 -26.92 -3.89
C CYS A 381 -8.17 -28.24 -3.84
N GLY A 382 -8.36 -29.13 -4.82
CA GLY A 382 -7.67 -30.41 -4.87
C GLY A 382 -7.93 -31.23 -3.60
N SER A 383 -6.88 -31.51 -2.82
CA SER A 383 -6.99 -32.23 -1.55
C SER A 383 -7.43 -31.37 -0.37
N GLY A 384 -7.44 -30.05 -0.51
CA GLY A 384 -7.84 -29.11 0.54
C GLY A 384 -9.33 -28.76 0.53
N GLN A 385 -9.73 -27.89 1.45
CA GLN A 385 -11.10 -27.40 1.56
C GLN A 385 -11.21 -26.01 0.94
N CYS A 386 -12.26 -25.78 0.16
CA CYS A 386 -12.55 -24.46 -0.37
C CYS A 386 -13.26 -23.61 0.69
N ILE A 387 -12.77 -22.40 0.91
CA ILE A 387 -13.28 -21.47 1.92
C ILE A 387 -14.47 -20.69 1.33
N GLN A 388 -15.64 -20.81 1.96
CA GLN A 388 -16.92 -20.25 1.50
C GLN A 388 -16.91 -18.71 1.26
N ASP A 389 -15.94 -18.00 1.84
CA ASP A 389 -15.74 -16.55 1.65
C ASP A 389 -14.93 -16.20 0.38
N SER A 390 -14.85 -17.11 -0.59
CA SER A 390 -14.09 -16.91 -1.83
C SER A 390 -14.79 -15.91 -2.77
N TRP A 391 -14.06 -14.89 -3.22
CA TRP A 391 -14.65 -13.77 -3.96
C TRP A 391 -14.72 -14.00 -5.48
N THR A 392 -13.56 -14.14 -6.12
CA THR A 392 -13.45 -14.34 -7.59
C THR A 392 -12.47 -15.44 -7.98
N GLU A 393 -11.55 -15.77 -7.10
CA GLU A 393 -10.70 -16.94 -7.18
C GLU A 393 -10.96 -17.80 -5.93
N PRO A 394 -10.91 -19.15 -6.05
CA PRO A 394 -11.07 -20.03 -4.90
C PRO A 394 -9.94 -19.79 -3.89
N LEU A 395 -10.31 -19.67 -2.61
CA LEU A 395 -9.36 -19.64 -1.50
C LEU A 395 -9.37 -21.02 -0.84
N CYS A 396 -8.20 -21.63 -0.74
CA CYS A 396 -8.07 -23.01 -0.31
C CYS A 396 -7.37 -23.13 1.05
N ASP A 397 -7.99 -23.87 1.95
CA ASP A 397 -7.42 -24.29 3.22
C ASP A 397 -6.76 -25.67 3.08
N CYS A 398 -5.43 -25.67 3.17
CA CYS A 398 -4.63 -26.89 3.01
C CYS A 398 -4.21 -27.53 4.34
N ILE A 399 -4.58 -26.97 5.51
CA ILE A 399 -3.93 -27.35 6.78
C ILE A 399 -4.10 -28.83 7.14
N HIS A 400 -5.24 -29.43 6.78
CA HIS A 400 -5.57 -30.82 7.09
C HIS A 400 -4.99 -31.80 6.06
N THR A 401 -4.08 -31.33 5.21
CA THR A 401 -3.54 -32.07 4.08
C THR A 401 -2.02 -32.11 4.15
N ASN A 402 -1.40 -32.98 3.34
CA ASN A 402 0.05 -32.96 3.10
C ASN A 402 0.38 -32.19 1.82
N TYR A 403 -0.45 -31.20 1.48
CA TYR A 403 -0.31 -30.36 0.31
C TYR A 403 -0.33 -28.87 0.67
N THR A 404 0.18 -28.04 -0.22
CA THR A 404 0.29 -26.59 -0.11
C THR A 404 0.06 -25.95 -1.47
N GLY A 405 0.26 -24.64 -1.53
CA GLY A 405 0.00 -23.80 -2.70
C GLY A 405 -1.47 -23.36 -2.79
N PRO A 406 -1.80 -22.49 -3.76
CA PRO A 406 -3.11 -21.86 -3.84
C PRO A 406 -4.29 -22.82 -4.04
N ARG A 407 -4.04 -24.06 -4.47
CA ARG A 407 -5.04 -25.11 -4.70
C ARG A 407 -4.70 -26.44 -4.02
N CYS A 408 -3.87 -26.42 -2.97
CA CYS A 408 -3.48 -27.60 -2.19
C CYS A 408 -3.10 -28.82 -3.06
N SER A 409 -2.29 -28.58 -4.10
CA SER A 409 -1.91 -29.59 -5.09
C SER A 409 -0.41 -29.90 -5.07
N GLU A 410 0.38 -29.07 -4.37
CA GLU A 410 1.83 -29.23 -4.27
C GLU A 410 2.16 -29.95 -2.95
N LYS A 411 2.97 -31.01 -2.96
CA LYS A 411 3.29 -31.72 -1.71
C LYS A 411 4.12 -30.85 -0.77
N VAL A 412 3.81 -30.89 0.53
CA VAL A 412 4.61 -30.18 1.55
C VAL A 412 5.96 -30.85 1.78
N THR A 413 6.96 -30.05 2.18
CA THR A 413 8.21 -30.58 2.73
C THR A 413 8.01 -30.91 4.20
N MET A 414 8.24 -32.17 4.57
CA MET A 414 8.15 -32.61 5.97
C MET A 414 9.52 -32.55 6.63
N LEU A 415 9.54 -32.08 7.88
CA LEU A 415 10.73 -32.06 8.71
C LEU A 415 10.64 -33.17 9.74
N VAL A 416 11.71 -33.95 9.88
CA VAL A 416 11.79 -35.06 10.84
C VAL A 416 12.81 -34.69 11.90
N PHE A 417 12.41 -34.79 13.18
CA PHE A 417 13.25 -34.49 14.33
C PHE A 417 13.47 -35.77 15.14
N ASN A 418 14.72 -36.08 15.45
CA ASN A 418 15.10 -37.27 16.24
C ASN A 418 15.22 -37.01 17.75
N GLY A 419 14.81 -35.82 18.22
CA GLY A 419 14.93 -35.38 19.62
C GLY A 419 16.22 -34.62 19.95
N PHE A 420 17.22 -34.62 19.07
CA PHE A 420 18.49 -33.88 19.24
C PHE A 420 18.67 -32.76 18.21
N GLN A 421 17.60 -32.42 17.48
CA GLN A 421 17.59 -31.45 16.41
C GLN A 421 16.53 -30.38 16.69
N GLY A 422 16.78 -29.17 16.19
CA GLY A 422 15.84 -28.07 16.27
C GLY A 422 16.14 -27.04 15.18
N ILE A 423 15.18 -26.16 14.92
CA ILE A 423 15.32 -25.06 13.95
C ILE A 423 15.08 -23.76 14.70
N GLY A 424 16.05 -22.85 14.62
CA GLY A 424 15.92 -21.49 15.11
C GLY A 424 15.69 -20.52 13.96
N ILE A 425 14.62 -19.73 14.03
CA ILE A 425 14.32 -18.68 13.04
C ILE A 425 14.49 -17.32 13.71
N ARG A 426 15.47 -16.55 13.26
CA ARG A 426 15.62 -15.15 13.68
C ARG A 426 14.74 -14.26 12.81
N LEU A 427 13.57 -13.87 13.32
CA LEU A 427 12.60 -13.05 12.60
C LEU A 427 13.05 -11.59 12.38
N SER A 428 13.95 -11.09 13.23
CA SER A 428 14.46 -9.71 13.21
C SER A 428 15.71 -9.58 14.06
N HIS A 429 16.52 -8.56 13.79
CA HIS A 429 17.62 -8.14 14.66
C HIS A 429 17.15 -7.32 15.86
N LEU A 430 15.95 -6.73 15.77
CA LEU A 430 15.32 -5.94 16.83
C LEU A 430 14.09 -6.69 17.38
N PRO A 431 13.76 -6.54 18.68
CA PRO A 431 12.55 -7.11 19.25
C PRO A 431 11.31 -6.74 18.44
N LYS A 432 10.49 -7.74 18.10
CA LYS A 432 9.20 -7.54 17.44
C LYS A 432 8.09 -7.69 18.49
N GLN A 433 7.16 -6.74 18.49
CA GLN A 433 5.93 -6.80 19.28
C GLN A 433 4.77 -7.20 18.39
N SER A 434 3.80 -7.89 18.97
CA SER A 434 2.58 -8.34 18.28
C SER A 434 1.42 -8.40 19.26
N GLU A 435 0.23 -8.07 18.78
CA GLU A 435 -1.02 -8.23 19.53
C GLU A 435 -1.93 -9.29 18.90
N ALA A 436 -1.53 -9.89 17.78
CA ALA A 436 -2.25 -10.96 17.14
C ALA A 436 -1.30 -11.93 16.42
N GLU A 437 -1.61 -13.21 16.50
CA GLU A 437 -0.86 -14.30 15.86
C GLU A 437 -1.83 -15.33 15.29
N SER A 438 -1.41 -15.93 14.19
CA SER A 438 -2.02 -17.12 13.63
C SER A 438 -0.90 -18.11 13.37
N LEU A 439 -0.97 -19.27 14.02
CA LEU A 439 -0.04 -20.37 13.79
C LEU A 439 -0.85 -21.61 13.48
N ALA A 440 -0.41 -22.35 12.47
CA ALA A 440 -0.99 -23.64 12.14
C ALA A 440 0.14 -24.62 11.86
N LEU A 441 0.05 -25.81 12.44
CA LEU A 441 1.06 -26.86 12.30
C LEU A 441 0.40 -28.23 12.26
N ARG A 442 1.07 -29.15 11.58
CA ARG A 442 0.68 -30.55 11.49
C ARG A 442 1.85 -31.40 11.96
N LEU A 443 1.60 -32.35 12.86
CA LEU A 443 2.66 -33.18 13.43
C LEU A 443 2.25 -34.65 13.50
N GLN A 444 3.25 -35.53 13.51
CA GLN A 444 3.13 -36.92 13.94
C GLN A 444 4.14 -37.15 15.05
N THR A 445 3.75 -37.83 16.11
CA THR A 445 4.66 -38.11 17.23
C THR A 445 4.27 -39.36 17.99
N TYR A 446 5.29 -40.06 18.48
CA TYR A 446 5.17 -41.10 19.52
C TYR A 446 5.64 -40.59 20.89
N GLN A 447 6.18 -39.36 20.94
CA GLN A 447 6.71 -38.76 22.15
C GLN A 447 5.56 -38.23 23.00
N LYS A 448 5.50 -38.66 24.25
CA LYS A 448 4.54 -38.16 25.25
C LYS A 448 4.90 -36.77 25.76
N ASN A 449 6.17 -36.37 25.60
CA ASN A 449 6.72 -35.10 26.04
C ASN A 449 7.61 -34.53 24.94
N ALA A 450 7.34 -33.30 24.47
CA ALA A 450 8.14 -32.66 23.42
C ALA A 450 7.88 -31.15 23.35
N LEU A 451 8.93 -30.32 23.22
CA LEU A 451 8.77 -28.91 22.84
C LEU A 451 8.46 -28.82 21.34
N LEU A 452 7.37 -28.16 20.95
CA LEU A 452 7.00 -27.97 19.53
C LEU A 452 7.59 -26.68 18.99
N PHE A 453 7.36 -25.56 19.68
CA PHE A 453 8.03 -24.29 19.38
C PHE A 453 8.03 -23.38 20.60
N GLU A 454 8.98 -22.46 20.61
CA GLU A 454 9.03 -21.33 21.54
C GLU A 454 9.48 -20.09 20.78
N SER A 455 8.78 -18.98 21.01
CA SER A 455 9.17 -17.65 20.59
C SER A 455 9.60 -16.86 21.82
N SER A 456 10.85 -16.41 21.83
CA SER A 456 11.41 -15.55 22.87
C SER A 456 12.36 -14.53 22.25
N SER A 457 12.56 -13.40 22.93
CA SER A 457 13.47 -12.37 22.45
C SER A 457 14.87 -12.54 23.04
N THR A 458 15.83 -12.96 22.22
CA THR A 458 17.24 -13.10 22.66
C THR A 458 17.94 -11.76 22.91
N SER A 459 17.38 -10.66 22.41
CA SER A 459 17.95 -9.30 22.52
C SER A 459 17.24 -8.42 23.55
N SER A 460 16.22 -8.95 24.23
CA SER A 460 15.50 -8.24 25.29
C SER A 460 15.77 -8.94 26.61
N THR A 461 15.86 -8.18 27.70
CA THR A 461 15.89 -8.74 29.06
C THR A 461 14.49 -9.07 29.59
N ALA A 462 13.44 -8.69 28.85
CA ALA A 462 12.08 -9.07 29.19
C ALA A 462 11.95 -10.60 29.19
N PRO A 463 11.30 -11.20 30.21
CA PRO A 463 11.11 -12.65 30.30
C PRO A 463 10.03 -13.16 29.33
N ASP A 464 9.69 -12.36 28.31
CA ASP A 464 8.58 -12.60 27.41
C ASP A 464 8.87 -13.83 26.55
N ARG A 465 7.95 -14.80 26.63
CA ARG A 465 7.99 -16.02 25.84
C ARG A 465 6.60 -16.53 25.55
N PHE A 466 6.46 -17.22 24.44
CA PHE A 466 5.23 -17.84 24.01
C PHE A 466 5.55 -19.14 23.29
N GLY A 467 4.95 -20.25 23.66
CA GLY A 467 5.28 -21.54 23.07
C GLY A 467 4.22 -22.60 23.28
N VAL A 468 4.43 -23.72 22.61
CA VAL A 468 3.61 -24.92 22.72
C VAL A 468 4.51 -26.13 22.90
N GLU A 469 4.14 -26.99 23.82
CA GLU A 469 4.79 -28.25 24.13
C GLU A 469 3.74 -29.35 24.29
N ILE A 470 4.17 -30.59 24.23
CA ILE A 470 3.40 -31.76 24.64
C ILE A 470 3.91 -32.14 26.02
N VAL A 471 3.02 -32.27 26.99
CA VAL A 471 3.32 -32.75 28.34
C VAL A 471 2.34 -33.86 28.69
N ASP A 472 2.85 -35.05 28.98
CA ASP A 472 2.06 -36.25 29.29
C ASP A 472 0.91 -36.51 28.31
N ARG A 473 1.21 -36.35 27.02
CA ARG A 473 0.27 -36.44 25.88
C ARG A 473 -0.77 -35.32 25.80
N GLN A 474 -0.65 -34.23 26.53
CA GLN A 474 -1.51 -33.04 26.37
C GLN A 474 -0.74 -31.94 25.65
N LEU A 475 -1.38 -31.21 24.74
CA LEU A 475 -0.80 -29.97 24.24
C LEU A 475 -0.93 -28.91 25.32
N VAL A 476 0.20 -28.36 25.72
CA VAL A 476 0.31 -27.30 26.71
C VAL A 476 0.85 -26.06 26.04
N ILE A 477 0.04 -25.01 26.07
CA ILE A 477 0.41 -23.68 25.60
C ILE A 477 0.91 -22.92 26.81
N PHE A 478 2.08 -22.30 26.69
CA PHE A 478 2.65 -21.51 27.77
C PHE A 478 3.04 -20.12 27.27
N TYR A 479 2.92 -19.14 28.16
CA TYR A 479 3.43 -17.81 27.90
C TYR A 479 3.83 -17.08 29.17
N ASN A 480 4.73 -16.13 29.02
CA ASN A 480 5.06 -15.11 30.01
C ASN A 480 5.10 -13.76 29.29
N LEU A 481 4.45 -12.74 29.84
CA LEU A 481 4.40 -11.38 29.30
C LEU A 481 4.93 -10.34 30.32
N GLY A 482 5.89 -10.76 31.16
CA GLY A 482 6.58 -9.88 32.11
C GLY A 482 6.27 -10.13 33.58
N PHE A 483 5.41 -11.11 33.92
CA PHE A 483 5.04 -11.40 35.31
C PHE A 483 5.30 -12.86 35.67
N GLU A 484 4.43 -13.78 35.25
CA GLU A 484 4.56 -15.21 35.51
C GLU A 484 4.32 -16.04 34.24
N THR A 485 4.77 -17.29 34.26
CA THR A 485 4.48 -18.22 33.17
C THR A 485 3.13 -18.88 33.41
N LYS A 486 2.13 -18.55 32.57
CA LYS A 486 0.84 -19.26 32.56
C LYS A 486 0.90 -20.46 31.62
N ARG A 487 0.12 -21.49 31.93
CA ARG A 487 -0.01 -22.73 31.15
C ARG A 487 -1.48 -23.10 30.95
N TYR A 488 -1.83 -23.51 29.74
CA TYR A 488 -3.16 -23.99 29.37
C TYR A 488 -3.00 -25.32 28.65
N ALA A 489 -3.63 -26.36 29.19
CA ALA A 489 -3.60 -27.71 28.63
C ALA A 489 -4.87 -28.00 27.84
N THR A 490 -4.74 -28.73 26.74
CA THR A 490 -5.86 -29.31 25.99
C THR A 490 -6.23 -30.70 26.54
N ALA A 491 -7.17 -31.39 25.90
CA ALA A 491 -7.31 -32.83 26.09
C ALA A 491 -6.04 -33.57 25.62
N GLU A 492 -5.94 -34.84 26.00
CA GLU A 492 -4.88 -35.72 25.52
C GLU A 492 -4.96 -35.88 23.99
N ILE A 493 -3.81 -35.83 23.33
CA ILE A 493 -3.60 -36.22 21.94
C ILE A 493 -3.04 -37.65 21.90
N GLU A 494 -3.35 -38.38 20.83
CA GLU A 494 -2.84 -39.73 20.64
C GLU A 494 -1.39 -39.72 20.19
N ALA A 495 -0.43 -39.99 21.09
CA ALA A 495 0.98 -40.16 20.71
C ALA A 495 1.25 -41.54 20.04
N ASN A 496 0.49 -41.87 18.98
CA ASN A 496 0.49 -43.15 18.26
C ASN A 496 1.12 -43.06 16.86
N GLY A 497 1.68 -41.90 16.49
CA GLY A 497 2.25 -41.65 15.16
C GLY A 497 1.25 -41.20 14.08
N GLU A 498 -0.02 -41.00 14.42
CA GLU A 498 -1.01 -40.42 13.53
C GLU A 498 -0.85 -38.91 13.39
N TRP A 499 -1.51 -38.33 12.39
CA TRP A 499 -1.45 -36.90 12.11
C TRP A 499 -2.36 -36.12 13.05
N HIS A 500 -1.77 -35.18 13.78
CA HIS A 500 -2.51 -34.14 14.50
C HIS A 500 -2.41 -32.81 13.78
N THR A 501 -3.49 -32.06 13.79
CA THR A 501 -3.56 -30.69 13.28
C THR A 501 -3.81 -29.72 14.42
N LEU A 502 -2.91 -28.76 14.57
CA LEU A 502 -3.00 -27.71 15.58
C LEU A 502 -3.15 -26.35 14.89
N ARG A 503 -4.16 -25.58 15.30
CA ARG A 503 -4.30 -24.16 14.98
C ARG A 503 -4.33 -23.34 16.25
N LEU A 504 -3.58 -22.26 16.26
CA LEU A 504 -3.53 -21.30 17.34
C LEU A 504 -3.83 -19.92 16.80
N LEU A 505 -4.80 -19.26 17.41
CA LEU A 505 -5.24 -17.91 17.07
C LEU A 505 -5.20 -17.07 18.34
N ARG A 506 -4.25 -16.14 18.43
CA ARG A 506 -4.25 -15.15 19.50
C ARG A 506 -4.73 -13.81 18.97
N ARG A 507 -5.67 -13.18 19.67
CA ARG A 507 -6.19 -11.83 19.39
C ARG A 507 -6.23 -11.05 20.70
N SER A 508 -5.25 -10.17 20.90
CA SER A 508 -5.01 -9.47 22.15
C SER A 508 -4.89 -10.45 23.32
N LYS A 509 -5.88 -10.42 24.24
CA LYS A 509 -5.96 -11.29 25.41
C LYS A 509 -6.71 -12.59 25.16
N GLU A 510 -7.21 -12.83 23.95
CA GLU A 510 -7.89 -14.10 23.64
C GLU A 510 -6.96 -15.05 22.95
N LEU A 511 -7.07 -16.30 23.36
CA LEU A 511 -6.38 -17.41 22.77
C LEU A 511 -7.40 -18.48 22.41
N LYS A 512 -7.54 -18.75 21.11
CA LYS A 512 -8.29 -19.89 20.58
C LYS A 512 -7.31 -20.93 20.05
N ILE A 513 -7.51 -22.17 20.45
CA ILE A 513 -6.73 -23.31 20.00
C ILE A 513 -7.69 -24.35 19.43
N ASP A 514 -7.34 -24.89 18.27
CA ASP A 514 -8.03 -26.01 17.66
C ASP A 514 -7.06 -27.18 17.53
N VAL A 515 -7.43 -28.33 18.09
CA VAL A 515 -6.68 -29.58 17.99
C VAL A 515 -7.61 -30.64 17.42
N ASP A 516 -7.32 -31.12 16.21
CA ASP A 516 -8.11 -32.14 15.52
C ASP A 516 -9.62 -31.85 15.47
N ASN A 517 -9.98 -30.58 15.24
CA ASN A 517 -11.35 -30.04 15.23
C ASN A 517 -12.01 -29.88 16.60
N VAL A 518 -11.26 -30.00 17.69
CA VAL A 518 -11.69 -29.64 19.04
C VAL A 518 -11.16 -28.26 19.40
N THR A 519 -12.08 -27.31 19.57
CA THR A 519 -11.76 -25.91 19.92
C THR A 519 -11.73 -25.68 21.43
N TYR A 520 -10.68 -25.02 21.90
CA TYR A 520 -10.50 -24.50 23.26
C TYR A 520 -10.35 -22.97 23.21
N ASN A 521 -10.97 -22.27 24.17
CA ASN A 521 -10.86 -20.81 24.29
C ASN A 521 -10.32 -20.45 25.68
N PHE A 522 -9.30 -19.61 25.73
CA PHE A 522 -8.66 -19.15 26.96
C PHE A 522 -8.49 -17.63 26.94
N GLY A 523 -8.64 -17.01 28.11
CA GLY A 523 -8.27 -15.61 28.34
C GLY A 523 -6.86 -15.51 28.91
N MET A 524 -6.04 -14.60 28.36
CA MET A 524 -4.63 -14.41 28.67
C MET A 524 -4.35 -13.30 29.70
#